data_AF-A0A5B7G855-F1
#
_entry.id   AF-A0A5B7G855-F1
#
_cell.length_a   1.000
_cell.length_b   1.000
_cell.length_c   1.000
_cell.angle_alpha   90.00
_cell.angle_beta   90.00
_cell.angle_gamma   90.00
#
_symmetry.space_group_name_H-M   'P 1'
#
loop_
_entity.id
_entity.type
_entity.pdbx_description
1 polymer ?
#
loop_
_entity_poly.entity_id
_entity_poly.type
_entity_poly.pdbx_seq_one_letter_code
_entity_poly.pdbx_strand_id
1 'polypeptide(L)'
;MVTRFDLTRLDSLGLLDPENREKWHRVRQDIEILTDQWLTESMKCLQLIASRPNCVNVLVTTTQLVPALAKVLLYGLGSIFPIENIYSATKVGKLH
;
A
#
# COMPACT_ATOMS: atom_id res chain seq x y z
N MET A 1 14.58 14.86 -16.70
CA MET A 1 14.72 14.67 -15.25
C MET A 1 13.50 13.88 -14.79
N VAL A 2 13.59 12.54 -14.77
CA VAL A 2 12.47 11.69 -14.33
C VAL A 2 12.57 11.61 -12.82
N THR A 3 11.70 12.34 -12.12
CA THR A 3 11.57 12.22 -10.66
C THR A 3 11.03 10.82 -10.38
N ARG A 4 11.89 9.92 -9.90
CA ARG A 4 11.49 8.56 -9.49
C ARG A 4 10.44 8.73 -8.37
N PHE A 5 9.21 8.26 -8.61
CA PHE A 5 8.12 8.35 -7.66
C PHE A 5 8.40 7.35 -6.54
N ASP A 6 8.99 7.83 -5.45
CA ASP A 6 9.36 6.99 -4.32
C ASP A 6 8.21 6.93 -3.31
N LEU A 7 7.47 5.81 -3.31
CA LEU A 7 6.36 5.58 -2.38
C LEU A 7 6.82 5.56 -0.93
N THR A 8 8.10 5.26 -0.66
CA THR A 8 8.64 5.21 0.72
C THR A 8 8.81 6.60 1.34
N ARG A 9 8.93 7.64 0.51
CA ARG A 9 9.03 9.05 0.93
C ARG A 9 7.67 9.73 1.09
N LEU A 10 6.60 9.09 0.65
CA LEU A 10 5.24 9.59 0.79
C LEU A 10 4.65 8.98 2.06
N ASP A 11 4.78 9.68 3.19
CA ASP A 11 3.85 9.49 4.29
C ASP A 11 2.46 9.84 3.73
N SER A 12 1.56 8.87 3.62
CA SER A 12 0.26 9.04 2.97
C SER A 12 -0.58 10.14 3.62
N LEU A 13 -0.26 10.48 4.87
CA LEU A 13 -0.84 11.58 5.61
C LEU A 13 -0.36 12.94 5.11
N GLY A 14 0.89 13.05 4.66
CA GLY A 14 1.48 14.29 4.15
C GLY A 14 0.81 14.83 2.89
N LEU A 15 0.11 13.98 2.15
CA LEU A 15 -0.65 14.34 0.95
C LEU A 15 -2.04 14.89 1.25
N LEU A 16 -2.58 14.62 2.43
CA LEU A 16 -3.90 15.08 2.87
C LEU A 16 -3.76 16.38 3.68
N ASP A 17 -4.69 17.31 3.45
CA ASP A 17 -4.86 18.46 4.34
C ASP A 17 -5.23 17.99 5.77
N PRO A 18 -5.01 18.82 6.80
CA PRO A 18 -5.18 18.41 8.19
C PRO A 18 -6.58 17.85 8.51
N GLU A 19 -7.63 18.42 7.92
CA GLU A 19 -9.01 18.00 8.18
C GLU A 19 -9.27 16.60 7.60
N ASN A 20 -8.90 16.38 6.34
CA ASN A 20 -9.06 15.08 5.69
C ASN A 20 -8.15 14.01 6.30
N ARG A 21 -6.97 14.40 6.80
CA ARG A 21 -6.08 13.51 7.56
C ARG A 21 -6.74 13.00 8.83
N GLU A 22 -7.38 13.89 9.60
CA GLU A 22 -8.06 13.48 10.84
C GLU A 22 -9.27 12.57 10.56
N LYS A 23 -10.06 12.89 9.53
CA LYS A 23 -11.16 12.01 9.06
C LYS A 23 -10.61 10.64 8.65
N TRP A 24 -9.49 10.61 7.92
CA TRP A 24 -8.85 9.36 7.51
C TRP A 24 -8.39 8.53 8.70
N HIS A 25 -7.78 9.15 9.72
CA HIS A 25 -7.41 8.44 10.94
C HIS A 25 -8.59 7.78 11.64
N ARG A 26 -9.72 8.48 11.75
CA ARG A 26 -10.95 7.92 12.35
C ARG A 26 -11.45 6.72 11.55
N VAL A 27 -11.57 6.86 10.23
CA VAL A 27 -12.00 5.75 9.35
C VAL A 27 -11.05 4.56 9.45
N ARG A 28 -9.72 4.79 9.54
CA ARG A 28 -8.76 3.70 9.70
C ARG A 28 -8.90 2.99 11.04
N GLN A 29 -9.15 3.73 12.12
CA GLN A 29 -9.42 3.14 13.42
C GLN A 29 -10.69 2.28 13.39
N ASP A 30 -11.77 2.79 12.79
CA ASP A 30 -13.03 2.04 12.65
C ASP A 30 -12.83 0.76 11.83
N ILE A 31 -12.05 0.82 10.74
CA ILE A 31 -11.71 -0.36 9.93
C ILE A 31 -10.93 -1.38 10.77
N GLU A 32 -9.91 -0.99 11.54
CA GLU A 32 -9.18 -1.93 12.40
C GLU A 32 -10.11 -2.60 13.42
N ILE A 33 -11.02 -1.85 14.03
CA ILE A 33 -11.99 -2.40 14.99
C ILE A 33 -12.95 -3.38 14.30
N LEU A 34 -13.55 -2.98 13.18
CA LEU A 34 -14.53 -3.79 12.45
C LEU A 34 -13.96 -5.04 11.79
N THR A 35 -12.65 -5.07 11.55
CA THR A 35 -11.95 -6.19 10.91
C THR A 35 -11.11 -7.00 11.89
N ASP A 36 -11.31 -6.81 13.20
CA ASP A 36 -10.53 -7.48 14.24
C ASP A 36 -9.02 -7.39 14.00
N GLN A 37 -8.55 -6.18 13.66
CA GLN A 37 -7.14 -5.86 13.41
C GLN A 37 -6.52 -6.61 12.21
N TRP A 38 -7.32 -6.98 11.20
CA TRP A 38 -6.86 -7.73 10.03
C TRP A 38 -5.60 -7.15 9.37
N LEU A 39 -5.57 -5.83 9.14
CA LEU A 39 -4.41 -5.22 8.49
C LEU A 39 -3.19 -5.25 9.41
N THR A 40 -3.37 -4.97 10.70
CA THR A 40 -2.29 -5.06 11.70
C THR A 40 -1.65 -6.46 11.69
N GLU A 41 -2.45 -7.52 11.68
CA GLU A 41 -1.93 -8.89 11.61
C GLU A 41 -1.27 -9.19 10.25
N SER A 42 -1.87 -8.75 9.15
CA SER A 42 -1.28 -8.89 7.81
C SER A 42 0.08 -8.18 7.70
N MET A 43 0.20 -7.00 8.32
CA MET A 43 1.44 -6.21 8.33
C MET A 43 2.57 -6.92 9.07
N LYS A 44 2.29 -7.63 10.16
CA LYS A 44 3.31 -8.44 10.85
C LYS A 44 3.91 -9.49 9.93
N CYS A 45 3.07 -10.21 9.18
CA CYS A 45 3.53 -11.20 8.21
C CYS A 45 4.37 -10.56 7.09
N LEU A 46 3.91 -9.43 6.56
CA LEU A 46 4.61 -8.72 5.49
C LEU A 46 5.97 -8.16 5.95
N GLN A 47 6.04 -7.61 7.17
CA GLN A 47 7.28 -7.14 7.78
C GLN A 47 8.25 -8.29 8.05
N LEU A 48 7.75 -9.45 8.50
CA LEU A 48 8.57 -10.64 8.68
C LEU A 48 9.16 -11.14 7.37
N ILE A 49 8.41 -11.07 6.26
CA ILE A 49 8.95 -11.40 4.93
C ILE A 49 10.02 -10.39 4.53
N ALA A 50 9.76 -9.09 4.73
CA ALA A 50 10.68 -8.01 4.37
C ALA A 50 12.00 -8.03 5.15
N SER A 51 12.03 -8.63 6.36
CA SER A 51 13.25 -8.74 7.17
C SER A 51 14.18 -9.89 6.72
N ARG A 52 13.72 -10.80 5.85
CA ARG A 52 14.51 -11.94 5.38
C ARG A 52 15.30 -11.57 4.12
N PRO A 53 16.62 -11.85 4.06
CA PRO A 53 17.49 -11.36 2.97
C PRO A 53 17.17 -11.92 1.58
N ASN A 54 16.45 -13.05 1.50
CA ASN A 54 16.14 -13.75 0.25
C ASN A 54 14.64 -13.82 -0.03
N CYS A 55 13.84 -12.94 0.59
CA CYS A 55 12.40 -12.87 0.36
C CYS A 55 12.00 -11.48 -0.09
N VAL A 56 10.97 -11.40 -0.93
CA VAL A 56 10.47 -10.13 -1.44
C VAL A 56 8.94 -10.16 -1.46
N ASN A 57 8.32 -9.07 -1.01
CA ASN A 57 6.89 -8.87 -1.12
C ASN A 57 6.56 -8.32 -2.52
N VAL A 58 5.62 -8.97 -3.20
CA VAL A 58 5.10 -8.56 -4.52
C VAL A 58 3.58 -8.46 -4.42
N LEU A 59 3.02 -7.34 -4.88
CA LEU A 59 1.57 -7.11 -4.90
C LEU A 59 1.06 -7.22 -6.33
N VAL A 60 0.17 -8.17 -6.57
CA VAL A 60 -0.57 -8.29 -7.84
C VAL A 60 -2.04 -8.00 -7.56
N THR A 61 -2.65 -7.11 -8.34
CA THR A 61 -4.05 -6.73 -8.14
C THR A 61 -4.80 -6.55 -9.46
N THR A 62 -6.10 -6.83 -9.46
CA THR A 62 -7.02 -6.53 -10.56
C THR A 62 -7.54 -5.08 -10.52
N THR A 63 -6.98 -4.23 -9.66
CA THR A 63 -7.30 -2.79 -9.64
C THR A 63 -6.41 -2.05 -10.63
N GLN A 64 -6.92 -1.00 -11.30
CA GLN A 64 -6.09 -0.15 -12.17
C GLN A 64 -4.90 0.41 -11.38
N LEU A 65 -3.76 0.59 -12.04
CA LEU A 65 -2.51 0.92 -11.35
C LEU A 65 -2.62 2.16 -10.46
N VAL A 66 -3.19 3.26 -10.96
CA VAL A 66 -3.31 4.51 -10.19
C VAL A 66 -4.17 4.32 -8.92
N PRO A 67 -5.42 3.80 -8.99
CA PRO A 67 -6.18 3.47 -7.78
C PRO A 67 -5.54 2.40 -6.88
N ALA A 68 -4.76 1.47 -7.42
CA ALA A 68 -4.02 0.49 -6.63
C ALA A 68 -2.95 1.16 -5.76
N LEU A 69 -2.16 2.07 -6.35
CA LEU A 69 -1.15 2.85 -5.64
C LEU A 69 -1.77 3.76 -4.58
N ALA A 70 -2.92 4.37 -4.87
CA ALA A 70 -3.67 5.15 -3.89
C ALA A 70 -4.07 4.30 -2.67
N LYS A 71 -4.58 3.07 -2.89
CA LYS A 71 -4.87 2.14 -1.81
C LYS A 71 -3.61 1.76 -1.02
N VAL A 72 -2.51 1.42 -1.69
CA VAL A 72 -1.24 1.09 -1.02
C VAL A 72 -0.79 2.21 -0.09
N LEU A 73 -0.85 3.46 -0.53
CA LEU A 73 -0.51 4.60 0.30
C LEU A 73 -1.47 4.77 1.48
N LEU A 74 -2.78 4.80 1.22
CA LEU A 74 -3.79 4.99 2.26
C LEU A 74 -3.67 3.92 3.36
N TYR A 75 -3.53 2.65 2.98
CA TYR A 75 -3.38 1.55 3.94
C TYR A 75 -1.97 1.43 4.55
N GLY A 76 -1.05 2.38 4.31
CA GLY A 76 0.28 2.38 4.93
C GLY A 76 1.20 1.25 4.43
N LEU A 77 0.94 0.73 3.24
CA LEU A 77 1.68 -0.39 2.64
C LEU A 77 2.89 0.07 1.80
N GLY A 78 3.09 1.38 1.60
CA GLY A 78 4.11 1.93 0.71
C GLY A 78 5.56 1.59 1.10
N SER A 79 5.84 1.38 2.39
CA SER A 79 7.17 0.94 2.87
C SER A 79 7.41 -0.56 2.70
N ILE A 80 6.35 -1.35 2.51
CA ILE A 80 6.38 -2.80 2.41
C ILE A 80 6.47 -3.27 0.95
N PHE A 81 5.79 -2.56 0.05
CA PHE A 81 5.76 -2.83 -1.37
C PHE A 81 6.42 -1.68 -2.14
N PRO A 82 7.70 -1.82 -2.53
CA PRO A 82 8.32 -0.93 -3.50
C PRO A 82 7.45 -0.82 -4.77
N ILE A 83 7.43 0.35 -5.41
CA ILE A 83 6.55 0.60 -6.56
C ILE A 83 6.80 -0.38 -7.72
N GLU A 84 8.06 -0.78 -7.90
CA GLU A 84 8.47 -1.79 -8.89
C GLU A 84 7.89 -3.19 -8.64
N ASN A 85 7.41 -3.46 -7.41
CA ASN A 85 6.83 -4.73 -7.02
C ASN A 85 5.29 -4.71 -7.01
N ILE A 86 4.65 -3.67 -7.57
CA ILE A 86 3.20 -3.54 -7.63
C ILE A 86 2.73 -3.67 -9.09
N TYR A 87 1.96 -4.71 -9.37
CA TYR A 87 1.49 -5.06 -10.71
C TYR A 87 -0.04 -5.00 -10.81
N SER A 88 -0.55 -4.32 -11.85
CA SER A 88 -1.98 -4.26 -12.17
C SER A 88 -2.33 -5.20 -13.32
N ALA A 89 -3.28 -6.10 -13.09
CA ALA A 89 -3.81 -7.02 -14.09
C ALA A 89 -5.02 -6.45 -14.88
N THR A 90 -5.40 -5.18 -14.71
CA THR A 90 -6.62 -4.62 -15.34
C THR A 90 -6.61 -4.56 -16.86
N LYS A 91 -5.44 -4.45 -17.48
CA LYS A 91 -5.29 -4.36 -18.94
C LYS A 91 -4.64 -5.60 -19.57
N VAL A 92 -4.50 -6.69 -18.82
CA VAL A 92 -3.93 -7.96 -19.29
C VAL A 92 -4.97 -9.07 -19.05
N GLY A 93 -5.60 -9.71 -20.04
CA GLY A 93 -5.45 -9.55 -21.47
C GLY A 93 -4.03 -9.79 -21.98
N LYS A 94 -3.42 -10.94 -21.63
CA LYS A 94 -2.31 -11.65 -22.32
C LYS A 94 -1.34 -12.33 -21.35
N LEU A 95 -1.37 -13.66 -21.37
CA LEU A 95 -0.17 -14.49 -21.31
C LEU A 95 0.87 -13.92 -22.29
N HIS A 96 1.96 -13.35 -21.79
CA HIS A 96 3.23 -13.26 -22.51
C HIS A 96 4.36 -13.17 -21.50
#